data_AF-A0A2E4J5N0-F1
#
_entry.id   AF-A0A2E4J5N0-F1
#
_cell.length_a   1.000
_cell.length_b   1.000
_cell.length_c   1.000
_cell.angle_alpha   90.00
_cell.angle_beta   90.00
_cell.angle_gamma   90.00
#
_symmetry.space_group_name_H-M   'P 1'
#
loop_
_entity.id
_entity.type
_entity.pdbx_description
1 polymer ?
#
loop_
_entity_poly.entity_id
_entity_poly.type
_entity_poly.pdbx_seq_one_letter_code
_entity_poly.pdbx_strand_id
1 'polypeptide(L)'
;MEIINVQNKHIYPSFILPNTTLGLAEIDAVRASRDEREVGDFNSNVRSQIAYNTESIVLSTVRTNGILLAQVTPRGGLIAGTSSIMKLKGDNWQEATYLKDDGLHINWPEIYHHDHWTHSHDFTAKDKDLDEGDNRQKKKKKSIDQLYDIFENAKQYNLLNKKDLDLRLEALQNIFSSNTTLYIHANTVNGIKEAIMFSKHYNIKKMVIVGGSESWR
;
A
#
# COMPACT_ATOMS: atom_id res chain seq x y z
N MET A 1 -3.88 39.49 22.47
CA MET A 1 -4.95 38.52 22.14
C MET A 1 -5.49 38.91 20.78
N GLU A 2 -5.38 38.03 19.80
CA GLU A 2 -5.85 38.30 18.45
C GLU A 2 -7.29 37.81 18.32
N ILE A 3 -8.21 38.69 17.89
CA ILE A 3 -9.62 38.37 17.67
C ILE A 3 -9.85 38.31 16.17
N ILE A 4 -10.28 37.15 15.67
CA ILE A 4 -10.58 36.94 14.24
C ILE A 4 -12.11 36.93 14.08
N ASN A 5 -12.64 37.85 13.27
CA ASN A 5 -14.07 37.89 12.96
C ASN A 5 -14.43 36.84 11.90
N VAL A 6 -15.30 35.91 12.28
CA VAL A 6 -15.76 34.78 11.44
C VAL A 6 -17.27 34.84 11.15
N GLN A 7 -17.89 36.01 11.28
CA GLN A 7 -19.31 36.18 11.00
C GLN A 7 -19.65 35.75 9.56
N ASN A 8 -20.73 34.98 9.41
CA ASN A 8 -21.18 34.38 8.14
C ASN A 8 -20.13 33.47 7.46
N LYS A 9 -19.21 32.88 8.23
CA LYS A 9 -18.26 31.86 7.76
C LYS A 9 -18.56 30.51 8.41
N HIS A 10 -18.13 29.44 7.74
CA HIS A 10 -18.14 28.10 8.30
C HIS A 10 -16.73 27.70 8.70
N ILE A 11 -16.59 27.18 9.91
CA ILE A 11 -15.33 26.64 10.42
C ILE A 11 -15.46 25.12 10.45
N TYR A 12 -14.52 24.45 9.80
CA TYR A 12 -14.45 22.99 9.78
C TYR A 12 -13.07 22.54 10.29
N PRO A 13 -13.00 21.36 10.92
CA PRO A 13 -11.71 20.70 11.10
C PRO A 13 -11.11 20.39 9.71
N SER A 14 -9.79 20.25 9.67
CA SER A 14 -9.11 19.84 8.44
C SER A 14 -9.52 18.43 8.04
N PHE A 15 -9.61 18.19 6.73
CA PHE A 15 -9.70 16.85 6.18
C PHE A 15 -8.37 16.12 6.30
N ILE A 16 -8.46 14.79 6.39
CA ILE A 16 -7.34 13.86 6.42
C ILE A 16 -7.44 13.01 5.15
N LEU A 17 -6.35 12.92 4.41
CA LEU A 17 -6.29 12.15 3.17
C LEU A 17 -5.48 10.85 3.38
N PRO A 18 -6.13 9.73 3.73
CA PRO A 18 -5.45 8.45 3.87
C PRO A 18 -5.02 7.88 2.51
N ASN A 19 -4.01 7.00 2.51
CA ASN A 19 -3.57 6.21 1.36
C ASN A 19 -3.36 7.01 0.05
N THR A 20 -2.46 7.99 0.05
CA THR A 20 -2.16 8.82 -1.12
C THR A 20 -0.68 8.79 -1.50
N THR A 21 -0.35 8.96 -2.78
CA THR A 21 1.03 9.14 -3.25
C THR A 21 1.47 10.60 -3.25
N LEU A 22 0.61 11.49 -2.73
CA LEU A 22 0.86 12.92 -2.71
C LEU A 22 2.20 13.26 -2.03
N GLY A 23 3.01 14.08 -2.71
CA GLY A 23 4.33 14.48 -2.24
C GLY A 23 5.42 13.44 -2.52
N LEU A 24 5.12 12.24 -3.02
CA LEU A 24 6.12 11.35 -3.59
C LEU A 24 6.32 11.77 -5.04
N ALA A 25 7.46 12.41 -5.34
CA ALA A 25 7.80 12.74 -6.72
C ALA A 25 8.00 11.42 -7.51
N GLU A 26 7.02 11.06 -8.33
CA GLU A 26 7.18 10.10 -9.44
C GLU A 26 7.66 8.67 -9.10
N ILE A 27 7.38 8.12 -7.92
CA ILE A 27 7.54 6.66 -7.70
C ILE A 27 6.57 5.86 -8.59
N ASP A 28 5.44 6.45 -8.98
CA ASP A 28 4.41 5.80 -9.83
C ASP A 28 4.80 5.70 -11.32
N ALA A 29 5.64 6.60 -11.84
CA ALA A 29 5.93 6.67 -13.28
C ALA A 29 6.97 5.63 -13.75
N VAL A 30 7.78 5.07 -12.84
CA VAL A 30 8.94 4.24 -13.21
C VAL A 30 8.66 2.74 -13.16
N ARG A 31 7.60 2.26 -12.48
CA ARG A 31 7.27 0.81 -12.41
C ARG A 31 6.13 0.35 -13.33
N ALA A 32 5.35 1.27 -13.89
CA ALA A 32 4.31 0.91 -14.86
C ALA A 32 4.88 0.53 -16.25
N SER A 33 6.18 0.79 -16.50
CA SER A 33 6.83 0.44 -17.76
C SER A 33 7.74 -0.78 -17.56
N ARG A 34 7.30 -1.89 -18.15
CA ARG A 34 7.97 -3.19 -18.32
C ARG A 34 7.83 -4.20 -17.18
N ASP A 35 6.78 -5.00 -17.33
CA ASP A 35 6.86 -6.47 -17.35
C ASP A 35 8.30 -6.94 -17.67
N GLU A 36 8.86 -7.87 -16.89
CA GLU A 36 10.29 -8.29 -16.82
C GLU A 36 11.08 -7.74 -15.61
N ARG A 37 10.73 -8.23 -14.40
CA ARG A 37 11.67 -8.89 -13.45
C ARG A 37 10.95 -9.19 -12.14
N GLU A 38 10.49 -10.42 -12.02
CA GLU A 38 9.91 -11.05 -10.81
C GLU A 38 10.87 -11.13 -9.58
N VAL A 39 11.88 -10.26 -9.50
CA VAL A 39 12.89 -10.22 -8.44
C VAL A 39 12.85 -8.89 -7.65
N GLY A 40 12.05 -7.90 -8.09
CA GLY A 40 12.02 -6.54 -7.52
C GLY A 40 10.75 -6.14 -6.74
N ASP A 41 9.82 -7.05 -6.49
CA ASP A 41 8.48 -6.74 -5.95
C ASP A 41 8.41 -6.62 -4.42
N PHE A 42 9.55 -6.68 -3.75
CA PHE A 42 9.65 -6.60 -2.29
C PHE A 42 10.37 -5.33 -1.85
N ASN A 43 9.59 -4.31 -1.52
CA ASN A 43 10.09 -2.99 -1.11
C ASN A 43 9.82 -2.71 0.37
N SER A 44 9.98 -3.70 1.25
CA SER A 44 9.67 -3.52 2.69
C SER A 44 10.49 -2.40 3.34
N ASN A 45 11.69 -2.14 2.84
CA ASN A 45 12.58 -1.07 3.31
C ASN A 45 12.26 0.32 2.74
N VAL A 46 11.34 0.43 1.78
CA VAL A 46 10.93 1.73 1.24
C VAL A 46 10.09 2.46 2.28
N ARG A 47 10.47 3.70 2.59
CA ARG A 47 9.80 4.57 3.56
C ARG A 47 9.37 5.86 2.88
N SER A 48 8.06 6.07 2.80
CA SER A 48 7.47 7.29 2.23
C SER A 48 7.97 8.56 2.92
N GLN A 49 8.22 8.50 4.24
CA GLN A 49 8.66 9.63 5.04
C GLN A 49 9.86 10.39 4.43
N ILE A 50 10.90 9.65 4.03
CA ILE A 50 12.15 10.24 3.52
C ILE A 50 11.99 10.69 2.06
N ALA A 51 11.06 10.07 1.33
CA ALA A 51 10.78 10.38 -0.06
C ALA A 51 9.78 11.54 -0.23
N TYR A 52 9.28 12.12 0.87
CA TYR A 52 8.27 13.17 0.83
C TYR A 52 8.87 14.52 0.43
N ASN A 53 8.39 15.06 -0.70
CA ASN A 53 8.73 16.37 -1.21
C ASN A 53 7.72 17.42 -0.71
N THR A 54 8.13 18.21 0.29
CA THR A 54 7.35 19.32 0.88
C THR A 54 7.12 20.49 -0.07
N GLU A 55 7.95 20.64 -1.11
CA GLU A 55 7.90 21.76 -2.06
C GLU A 55 6.98 21.48 -3.25
N SER A 56 6.33 20.31 -3.31
CA SER A 56 5.42 19.97 -4.41
C SER A 56 4.27 20.96 -4.50
N ILE A 57 4.08 21.55 -5.69
CA ILE A 57 2.98 22.50 -5.98
C ILE A 57 1.61 21.85 -5.69
N VAL A 58 1.50 20.54 -5.94
CA VAL A 58 0.25 19.79 -5.71
C VAL A 58 -0.16 19.83 -4.24
N LEU A 59 0.79 19.84 -3.30
CA LEU A 59 0.49 19.97 -1.87
C LEU A 59 -0.21 21.29 -1.56
N SER A 60 0.21 22.39 -2.18
CA SER A 60 -0.40 23.70 -1.98
C SER A 60 -1.85 23.72 -2.45
N THR A 61 -2.13 23.12 -3.62
CA THR A 61 -3.49 23.01 -4.17
C THR A 61 -4.40 22.12 -3.31
N VAL A 62 -3.90 20.98 -2.85
CA VAL A 62 -4.66 20.08 -1.96
C VAL A 62 -4.94 20.75 -0.62
N ARG A 63 -3.99 21.54 -0.11
CA ARG A 63 -4.13 22.28 1.14
C ARG A 63 -5.21 23.36 1.08
N THR A 64 -5.36 24.06 -0.06
CA THR A 64 -6.44 25.05 -0.23
C THR A 64 -7.84 24.43 -0.19
N ASN A 65 -7.96 23.13 -0.43
CA ASN A 65 -9.22 22.38 -0.30
C ASN A 65 -9.51 21.92 1.15
N GLY A 66 -8.70 22.35 2.12
CA GLY A 66 -8.90 22.04 3.54
C GLY A 66 -8.28 20.72 4.02
N ILE A 67 -7.45 20.06 3.20
CA ILE A 67 -6.70 18.86 3.60
C ILE A 67 -5.36 19.28 4.19
N LEU A 68 -5.13 18.97 5.48
CA LEU A 68 -3.90 19.37 6.18
C LEU A 68 -3.01 18.19 6.59
N LEU A 69 -3.57 16.98 6.64
CA LEU A 69 -2.85 15.74 6.91
C LEU A 69 -3.09 14.74 5.78
N ALA A 70 -2.05 13.99 5.43
CA ALA A 70 -2.12 12.92 4.47
C ALA A 70 -1.31 11.71 4.97
N GLN A 71 -1.85 10.51 4.77
CA GLN A 71 -1.05 9.29 4.87
C GLN A 71 -0.38 9.06 3.52
N VAL A 72 0.91 9.34 3.48
CA VAL A 72 1.71 9.20 2.27
C VAL A 72 2.14 7.75 2.17
N THR A 73 1.77 7.10 1.08
CA THR A 73 1.86 5.65 0.89
C THR A 73 2.64 5.35 -0.39
N PRO A 74 3.74 4.58 -0.34
CA PRO A 74 4.41 4.11 -1.54
C PRO A 74 3.54 3.12 -2.32
N ARG A 75 3.80 2.95 -3.62
CA ARG A 75 3.04 2.07 -4.51
C ARG A 75 3.94 1.06 -5.22
N GLY A 76 3.29 0.05 -5.78
CA GLY A 76 3.91 -1.01 -6.58
C GLY A 76 4.40 -2.19 -5.75
N GLY A 77 4.77 -3.27 -6.44
CA GLY A 77 5.24 -4.52 -5.84
C GLY A 77 4.18 -5.28 -5.03
N LEU A 78 4.57 -6.44 -4.52
CA LEU A 78 3.77 -7.27 -3.63
C LEU A 78 3.76 -6.66 -2.21
N ILE A 79 4.89 -6.07 -1.81
CA ILE A 79 5.03 -5.25 -0.60
C ILE A 79 5.50 -3.88 -1.06
N ALA A 80 4.60 -2.89 -0.95
CA ALA A 80 4.84 -1.53 -1.42
C ALA A 80 5.81 -0.76 -0.54
N GLY A 81 5.82 -1.06 0.75
CA GLY A 81 6.66 -0.42 1.74
C GLY A 81 5.85 0.27 2.83
N THR A 82 6.49 1.19 3.53
CA THR A 82 5.98 1.79 4.76
C THR A 82 5.45 3.21 4.52
N SER A 83 4.22 3.45 4.97
CA SER A 83 3.56 4.76 4.96
C SER A 83 3.91 5.60 6.18
N SER A 84 3.67 6.90 6.07
CA SER A 84 3.79 7.84 7.18
C SER A 84 2.72 8.91 7.07
N ILE A 85 2.27 9.43 8.20
CA ILE A 85 1.34 10.54 8.25
C ILE A 85 2.15 11.83 8.20
N MET A 86 1.92 12.62 7.15
CA MET A 86 2.61 13.86 6.85
C MET A 86 1.63 15.04 6.92
N LYS A 87 2.12 16.18 7.39
CA LYS A 87 1.47 17.49 7.26
C LYS A 87 1.74 18.03 5.86
N LEU A 88 0.73 18.61 5.22
CA LEU A 88 0.90 19.28 3.91
C LEU A 88 1.60 20.66 4.01
N LYS A 89 2.10 21.02 5.18
CA LYS A 89 2.91 22.20 5.41
C LYS A 89 4.09 21.83 6.32
N GLY A 90 5.29 22.17 5.86
CA GLY A 90 6.55 22.04 6.57
C GLY A 90 7.68 22.41 5.62
N ASP A 91 8.82 22.83 6.16
CA ASP A 91 9.95 23.25 5.33
C ASP A 91 10.75 22.05 4.83
N ASN A 92 10.77 20.97 5.60
CA ASN A 92 11.43 19.70 5.25
C ASN A 92 10.58 18.49 5.67
N TRP A 93 10.96 17.31 5.19
CA TRP A 93 10.24 16.07 5.46
C TRP A 93 10.20 15.70 6.95
N GLN A 94 11.24 16.04 7.73
CA GLN A 94 11.28 15.78 9.17
C GLN A 94 10.20 16.58 9.90
N GLU A 95 10.08 17.87 9.60
CA GLU A 95 9.09 18.77 10.21
C GLU A 95 7.67 18.43 9.76
N ALA A 96 7.52 18.09 8.48
CA ALA A 96 6.27 17.64 7.91
C ALA A 96 5.80 16.29 8.50
N THR A 97 6.70 15.49 9.08
CA THR A 97 6.30 14.21 9.70
C THR A 97 5.41 14.46 10.92
N TYR A 98 4.17 13.97 10.86
CA TYR A 98 3.27 13.91 12.01
C TYR A 98 3.39 12.58 12.75
N LEU A 99 3.35 11.47 12.01
CA LEU A 99 3.57 10.12 12.54
C LEU A 99 4.45 9.33 11.57
N LYS A 100 5.61 8.89 12.05
CA LYS A 100 6.55 8.06 11.27
C LYS A 100 6.07 6.61 11.23
N ASP A 101 6.30 5.97 10.09
CA ASP A 101 6.15 4.52 9.88
C ASP A 101 4.83 3.95 10.43
N ASP A 102 3.70 4.57 10.07
CA ASP A 102 2.39 4.23 10.64
C ASP A 102 1.87 2.85 10.17
N GLY A 103 2.26 2.44 8.96
CA GLY A 103 1.79 1.19 8.39
C GLY A 103 2.66 0.60 7.30
N LEU A 104 2.59 -0.72 7.18
CA LEU A 104 3.13 -1.46 6.04
C LEU A 104 2.00 -1.68 5.03
N HIS A 105 2.27 -1.42 3.75
CA HIS A 105 1.32 -1.67 2.67
C HIS A 105 1.72 -2.88 1.84
N ILE A 106 0.79 -3.81 1.65
CA ILE A 106 0.93 -4.98 0.77
C ILE A 106 -0.20 -5.01 -0.26
N ASN A 107 0.09 -5.43 -1.48
CA ASN A 107 -0.91 -5.58 -2.53
C ASN A 107 -1.29 -7.06 -2.62
N TRP A 108 -2.55 -7.40 -2.33
CA TRP A 108 -3.00 -8.78 -2.42
C TRP A 108 -3.07 -9.21 -3.89
N PRO A 109 -2.45 -10.33 -4.29
CA PRO A 109 -2.55 -10.83 -5.65
C PRO A 109 -4.00 -11.24 -5.96
N GLU A 110 -4.63 -10.57 -6.92
CA GLU A 110 -6.01 -10.81 -7.30
C GLU A 110 -6.13 -11.06 -8.80
N ILE A 111 -7.08 -11.91 -9.18
CA ILE A 111 -7.47 -12.09 -10.57
C ILE A 111 -8.76 -11.32 -10.75
N TYR A 112 -8.71 -10.28 -11.57
CA TYR A 112 -9.90 -9.55 -11.99
C TYR A 112 -10.49 -10.27 -13.19
N HIS A 113 -11.71 -10.77 -13.05
CA HIS A 113 -12.52 -11.15 -14.19
C HIS A 113 -12.93 -9.85 -14.90
N HIS A 114 -12.11 -9.40 -15.84
CA HIS A 114 -12.63 -8.52 -16.87
C HIS A 114 -13.57 -9.41 -17.71
N ASP A 115 -14.86 -9.13 -17.64
CA ASP A 115 -15.82 -9.60 -18.65
C ASP A 115 -15.45 -8.92 -19.96
N HIS A 116 -14.46 -9.48 -20.65
CA HIS A 116 -14.20 -9.11 -22.03
C HIS A 116 -15.37 -9.73 -22.81
N TRP A 117 -16.42 -8.94 -23.03
CA TRP A 117 -17.40 -9.26 -24.06
C TRP A 117 -16.71 -9.10 -25.41
N THR A 118 -15.83 -10.04 -25.76
CA THR A 118 -15.26 -10.12 -27.10
C THR A 118 -16.35 -10.67 -28.01
N HIS A 119 -16.99 -9.78 -28.77
CA HIS A 119 -17.73 -10.14 -29.98
C HIS A 119 -16.78 -10.67 -31.06
N SER A 120 -15.99 -11.69 -30.75
CA SER A 120 -15.15 -12.37 -31.73
C SER A 120 -15.84 -13.68 -32.10
N HIS A 121 -16.45 -13.69 -33.29
CA HIS A 121 -16.90 -14.91 -33.97
C HIS A 121 -15.70 -15.72 -34.48
N ASP A 122 -14.71 -16.01 -33.63
CA ASP A 122 -13.57 -16.83 -33.99
C ASP A 122 -13.55 -18.11 -33.16
N PHE A 123 -13.93 -19.21 -33.81
CA PHE A 123 -14.09 -20.54 -33.24
C PHE A 123 -12.76 -21.17 -32.76
N THR A 124 -11.64 -20.46 -32.94
CA THR A 124 -10.28 -20.92 -32.61
C THR A 124 -9.68 -20.29 -31.33
N ALA A 125 -10.39 -19.38 -30.65
CA ALA A 125 -9.87 -18.65 -29.47
C ALA A 125 -9.92 -19.44 -28.14
N LYS A 126 -10.58 -20.61 -28.09
CA LYS A 126 -10.80 -21.34 -26.83
C LYS A 126 -9.53 -21.83 -26.12
N ASP A 127 -8.48 -22.17 -26.85
CA ASP A 127 -7.28 -22.77 -26.24
C ASP A 127 -6.33 -21.72 -25.63
N LYS A 128 -6.29 -20.50 -26.18
CA LYS A 128 -5.45 -19.41 -25.62
C LYS A 128 -5.99 -18.86 -24.31
N ASP A 129 -7.30 -18.72 -24.17
CA ASP A 129 -7.92 -18.16 -22.96
C ASP A 129 -7.80 -19.12 -21.76
N LEU A 130 -7.76 -20.43 -21.99
CA LEU A 130 -7.57 -21.45 -20.95
C LEU A 130 -6.13 -21.46 -20.43
N ASP A 131 -5.14 -21.41 -21.33
CA ASP A 131 -3.72 -21.35 -20.96
C ASP A 131 -3.36 -20.04 -20.23
N GLU A 132 -3.94 -18.92 -20.64
CA GLU A 132 -3.76 -17.65 -19.92
C GLU A 132 -4.41 -17.67 -18.53
N GLY A 133 -5.59 -18.28 -18.39
CA GLY A 133 -6.28 -18.43 -17.12
C GLY A 133 -5.48 -19.25 -16.10
N ASP A 134 -4.95 -20.41 -16.52
CA ASP A 134 -4.15 -21.29 -15.67
C ASP A 134 -2.80 -20.63 -15.28
N ASN A 135 -2.16 -19.92 -16.21
CA ASN A 135 -0.94 -19.16 -15.92
C ASN A 135 -1.18 -18.02 -14.91
N ARG A 136 -2.30 -17.30 -15.00
CA ARG A 136 -2.66 -16.24 -14.02
C ARG A 136 -2.90 -16.83 -12.63
N GLN A 137 -3.56 -17.98 -12.54
CA GLN A 137 -3.77 -18.67 -11.26
C GLN A 137 -2.45 -19.15 -10.64
N LYS A 138 -1.56 -19.74 -11.45
CA LYS A 138 -0.21 -20.14 -11.01
C LYS A 138 0.59 -18.95 -10.50
N LYS A 139 0.58 -17.82 -11.21
CA LYS A 139 1.25 -16.58 -10.77
C LYS A 139 0.66 -16.05 -9.46
N LYS A 140 -0.67 -15.95 -9.34
CA LYS A 140 -1.36 -15.56 -8.09
C LYS A 140 -0.88 -16.42 -6.92
N LYS A 141 -0.93 -17.74 -7.09
CA LYS A 141 -0.52 -18.69 -6.05
C LYS A 141 0.94 -18.49 -5.66
N LYS A 142 1.86 -18.39 -6.63
CA LYS A 142 3.28 -18.13 -6.39
C LYS A 142 3.50 -16.84 -5.59
N SER A 143 2.81 -15.75 -5.93
CA SER A 143 2.91 -14.48 -5.18
C SER A 143 2.38 -14.60 -3.75
N ILE A 144 1.31 -15.36 -3.54
CA ILE A 144 0.79 -15.63 -2.19
C ILE A 144 1.80 -16.46 -1.39
N ASP A 145 2.33 -17.53 -1.97
CA ASP A 145 3.33 -18.38 -1.32
C ASP A 145 4.57 -17.55 -0.93
N GLN A 146 5.04 -16.67 -1.83
CA GLN A 146 6.12 -15.71 -1.54
C GLN A 146 5.80 -14.77 -0.36
N LEU A 147 4.55 -14.28 -0.23
CA LEU A 147 4.14 -13.48 0.93
C LEU A 147 4.25 -14.28 2.22
N TYR A 148 3.79 -15.53 2.23
CA TYR A 148 3.91 -16.40 3.41
C TYR A 148 5.38 -16.65 3.76
N ASP A 149 6.22 -16.98 2.78
CA ASP A 149 7.65 -17.21 3.01
C ASP A 149 8.34 -15.98 3.62
N ILE A 150 8.03 -14.78 3.12
CA ILE A 150 8.60 -13.52 3.64
C ILE A 150 8.17 -13.28 5.09
N PHE A 151 6.89 -13.44 5.40
CA PHE A 151 6.38 -13.19 6.74
C PHE A 151 6.87 -14.24 7.75
N GLU A 152 7.01 -15.50 7.34
CA GLU A 152 7.57 -16.55 8.17
C GLU A 152 9.06 -16.30 8.43
N ASN A 153 9.83 -15.93 7.40
CA ASN A 153 11.24 -15.52 7.54
C ASN A 153 11.38 -14.30 8.47
N ALA A 154 10.50 -13.29 8.36
CA ALA A 154 10.50 -12.13 9.23
C ALA A 154 10.19 -12.48 10.70
N LYS A 155 9.27 -13.43 10.92
CA LYS A 155 8.94 -13.93 12.26
C LYS A 155 10.11 -14.71 12.87
N GLN A 156 10.76 -15.58 12.10
CA GLN A 156 11.96 -16.30 12.53
C GLN A 156 13.11 -15.32 12.84
N TYR A 157 13.31 -14.33 11.97
CA TYR A 157 14.29 -13.27 12.18
C TYR A 157 14.03 -12.48 13.47
N ASN A 158 12.77 -12.34 13.90
CA ASN A 158 12.46 -11.70 15.17
C ASN A 158 12.91 -12.51 16.40
N LEU A 159 12.88 -13.84 16.31
CA LEU A 159 13.24 -14.77 17.39
C LEU A 159 14.76 -14.94 17.59
N LEU A 160 15.58 -14.58 16.61
CA LEU A 160 17.04 -14.72 16.69
C LEU A 160 17.65 -13.68 17.64
N ASN A 161 18.45 -14.13 18.62
CA ASN A 161 19.13 -13.23 19.58
C ASN A 161 20.33 -12.48 18.97
N LYS A 162 20.97 -13.06 17.95
CA LYS A 162 22.07 -12.45 17.21
C LYS A 162 21.69 -12.46 15.73
N LYS A 163 21.52 -11.27 15.16
CA LYS A 163 20.96 -11.07 13.82
C LYS A 163 22.05 -10.51 12.91
N ASP A 164 22.25 -11.11 11.74
CA ASP A 164 22.90 -10.41 10.64
C ASP A 164 21.90 -9.37 10.09
N LEU A 165 22.35 -8.14 9.89
CA LEU A 165 21.46 -7.02 9.58
C LEU A 165 20.83 -7.17 8.18
N ASP A 166 19.57 -7.58 8.13
CA ASP A 166 18.72 -7.50 6.93
C ASP A 166 17.64 -6.44 7.11
N LEU A 167 17.85 -5.27 6.48
CA LEU A 167 16.94 -4.13 6.52
C LEU A 167 15.53 -4.48 6.03
N ARG A 168 15.40 -5.46 5.13
CA ARG A 168 14.11 -5.84 4.57
C ARG A 168 13.27 -6.63 5.56
N LEU A 169 13.90 -7.53 6.32
CA LEU A 169 13.23 -8.30 7.38
C LEU A 169 13.04 -7.46 8.64
N GLU A 170 13.97 -6.54 8.93
CA GLU A 170 13.86 -5.60 10.04
C GLU A 170 12.63 -4.70 9.90
N ALA A 171 12.37 -4.17 8.70
CA ALA A 171 11.18 -3.37 8.43
C ALA A 171 9.86 -4.10 8.74
N LEU A 172 9.84 -5.42 8.61
CA LEU A 172 8.66 -6.25 8.90
C LEU A 172 8.51 -6.57 10.39
N GLN A 173 9.54 -6.44 11.23
CA GLN A 173 9.43 -6.76 12.66
C GLN A 173 8.35 -5.93 13.35
N ASN A 174 8.21 -4.66 12.94
CA ASN A 174 7.26 -3.73 13.53
C ASN A 174 5.79 -4.12 13.30
N ILE A 175 5.50 -4.96 12.29
CA ILE A 175 4.15 -5.46 12.04
C ILE A 175 3.66 -6.37 13.18
N PHE A 176 4.60 -7.09 13.81
CA PHE A 176 4.29 -8.01 14.91
C PHE A 176 4.25 -7.30 16.26
N SER A 177 4.88 -6.12 16.39
CA SER A 177 4.99 -5.38 17.65
C SER A 177 3.78 -4.50 18.00
N SER A 178 2.66 -4.63 17.26
CA SER A 178 1.37 -3.91 17.45
C SER A 178 1.38 -2.38 17.29
N ASN A 179 2.54 -1.80 17.04
CA ASN A 179 2.67 -0.36 16.81
C ASN A 179 2.32 0.02 15.36
N THR A 180 2.57 -0.87 14.40
CA THR A 180 2.35 -0.65 12.97
C THR A 180 1.09 -1.35 12.48
N THR A 181 0.36 -0.71 11.57
CA THR A 181 -0.85 -1.27 10.95
C THR A 181 -0.50 -1.96 9.64
N LEU A 182 -1.05 -3.15 9.39
CA LEU A 182 -0.95 -3.81 8.09
C LEU A 182 -2.09 -3.33 7.18
N TYR A 183 -1.75 -2.59 6.14
CA TYR A 183 -2.69 -2.17 5.09
C TYR A 183 -2.61 -3.15 3.93
N ILE A 184 -3.71 -3.84 3.65
CA ILE A 184 -3.80 -4.84 2.57
C ILE A 184 -4.68 -4.26 1.47
N HIS A 185 -4.11 -4.00 0.30
CA HIS A 185 -4.87 -3.56 -0.87
C HIS A 185 -5.51 -4.78 -1.52
N ALA A 186 -6.83 -4.89 -1.42
CA ALA A 186 -7.62 -6.00 -1.97
C ALA A 186 -9.01 -5.48 -2.34
N ASN A 187 -9.51 -5.91 -3.49
CA ASN A 187 -10.76 -5.41 -4.06
C ASN A 187 -11.83 -6.50 -4.21
N THR A 188 -11.43 -7.75 -4.40
CA THR A 188 -12.33 -8.89 -4.64
C THR A 188 -12.81 -9.54 -3.35
N VAL A 189 -14.00 -10.14 -3.35
CA VAL A 189 -14.51 -10.85 -2.15
C VAL A 189 -13.55 -11.93 -1.67
N ASN A 190 -13.00 -12.72 -2.61
CA ASN A 190 -12.05 -13.79 -2.29
C ASN A 190 -10.72 -13.24 -1.77
N GLY A 191 -10.18 -12.20 -2.40
CA GLY A 191 -8.94 -11.56 -1.94
C GLY A 191 -9.09 -10.93 -0.56
N ILE A 192 -10.21 -10.27 -0.26
CA ILE A 192 -10.51 -9.72 1.07
C ILE A 192 -10.58 -10.85 2.12
N LYS A 193 -11.26 -11.96 1.83
CA LYS A 193 -11.33 -13.12 2.74
C LYS A 193 -9.94 -13.73 2.98
N GLU A 194 -9.18 -13.95 1.92
CA GLU A 194 -7.81 -14.48 1.99
C GLU A 194 -6.89 -13.55 2.79
N ALA A 195 -6.96 -12.24 2.57
CA ALA A 195 -6.22 -11.22 3.31
C ALA A 195 -6.54 -11.22 4.82
N ILE A 196 -7.82 -11.38 5.19
CA ILE A 196 -8.24 -11.52 6.59
C ILE A 196 -7.68 -12.81 7.20
N MET A 197 -7.73 -13.93 6.47
CA MET A 197 -7.15 -15.20 6.94
C MET A 197 -5.63 -15.09 7.12
N PHE A 198 -4.93 -14.45 6.20
CA PHE A 198 -3.50 -14.18 6.28
C PHE A 198 -3.14 -13.38 7.54
N SER A 199 -3.86 -12.28 7.80
CA SER A 199 -3.62 -11.46 8.98
C SER A 199 -3.87 -12.22 10.29
N LYS A 200 -4.91 -13.06 10.33
CA LYS A 200 -5.21 -13.95 11.46
C LYS A 200 -4.13 -15.01 11.67
N HIS A 201 -3.63 -15.61 10.60
CA HIS A 201 -2.57 -16.63 10.66
C HIS A 201 -1.31 -16.10 11.37
N TYR A 202 -0.91 -14.87 11.07
CA TYR A 202 0.24 -14.21 11.69
C TYR A 202 -0.09 -13.44 12.98
N ASN A 203 -1.32 -13.53 13.48
CA ASN A 203 -1.80 -12.88 14.69
C ASN A 203 -1.54 -11.35 14.71
N ILE A 204 -1.71 -10.71 13.54
CA ILE A 204 -1.49 -9.28 13.38
C ILE A 204 -2.68 -8.53 14.01
N LYS A 205 -2.39 -7.66 14.99
CA LYS A 205 -3.43 -7.00 15.79
C LYS A 205 -4.16 -5.88 15.06
N LYS A 206 -3.48 -5.17 14.16
CA LYS A 206 -4.00 -4.01 13.44
C LYS A 206 -3.92 -4.26 11.95
N MET A 207 -5.08 -4.44 11.32
CA MET A 207 -5.18 -4.58 9.87
C MET A 207 -6.25 -3.65 9.30
N VAL A 208 -6.01 -3.16 8.10
CA VAL A 208 -6.97 -2.34 7.34
C VAL A 208 -6.99 -2.83 5.90
N ILE A 209 -8.19 -3.03 5.35
CA ILE A 209 -8.37 -3.28 3.92
C ILE A 209 -8.39 -1.94 3.21
N VAL A 210 -7.62 -1.83 2.14
CA VAL A 210 -7.54 -0.67 1.27
C VAL A 210 -8.15 -1.01 -0.09
N GLY A 211 -9.02 -0.16 -0.60
CA GLY A 211 -9.85 -0.48 -1.76
C GLY A 211 -11.17 -1.11 -1.31
N GLY A 212 -11.32 -2.41 -1.53
CA GLY A 212 -12.51 -3.15 -1.09
C GLY A 212 -13.72 -2.95 -2.00
N SER A 213 -13.52 -2.83 -3.32
CA SER A 213 -14.59 -2.60 -4.30
C SER A 213 -15.78 -3.57 -4.20
N GLU A 214 -15.53 -4.84 -3.86
CA GLU A 214 -16.56 -5.87 -3.70
C GLU A 214 -16.93 -6.13 -2.23
N SER A 215 -16.52 -5.28 -1.27
CA SER A 215 -16.78 -5.50 0.16
C SER A 215 -18.26 -5.52 0.57
N TRP A 216 -19.15 -5.03 -0.29
CA TRP A 216 -20.60 -5.00 -0.08
C TRP A 216 -21.29 -6.32 -0.47
N ARG A 217 -20.59 -7.24 -1.14
CA ARG A 217 -21.09 -8.57 -1.53
C ARG A 217 -20.84 -9.60 -0.43
#